data_AF-A0A2V8SNY6-F1
#
_entry.id   AF-A0A2V8SNY6-F1
#
_cell.length_a   1.000
_cell.length_b   1.000
_cell.length_c   1.000
_cell.angle_alpha   90.00
_cell.angle_beta   90.00
_cell.angle_gamma   90.00
#
_symmetry.space_group_name_H-M   'P 1'
#
loop_
_entity.id
_entity.type
_entity.pdbx_description
1 polymer ?
#
loop_
_entity_poly.entity_id
_entity_poly.type
_entity_poly.pdbx_seq_one_letter_code
_entity_poly.pdbx_strand_id
1 'polypeptide(L)'
;MQFAAWTLPIFLSMTAADILIIYLAFGAPIAVYKFLQNRDARIVRRCLITVATFLFWIPAAVNIARLYISNAYFGDSFVSPVDPDASEILISDLRADVRSELVRLGAGVGMHDARDTVDRYVGLASAIRNDVPLGGSAHENLFEAAGRAEFGLGVRCVRIRNRQRLERHHIQSRAEFLKLLADAAGSNESDAALKSALKLARQLGDTEMFDGVRDLMTGKAEVWNSESKQHSQSLNVIPVIAATGSLNSD
;
A
#
# COMPACT_ATOMS: atom_id res chain seq x y z
N MET A 1 27.66 -26.11 -23.92
CA MET A 1 26.55 -25.22 -23.55
C MET A 1 26.19 -24.38 -24.77
N GLN A 2 25.15 -24.77 -25.50
CA GLN A 2 24.64 -24.08 -26.69
C GLN A 2 23.40 -23.29 -26.29
N PHE A 3 23.45 -21.96 -26.39
CA PHE A 3 22.27 -21.10 -26.26
C PHE A 3 21.49 -21.15 -27.57
N ALA A 4 20.35 -21.84 -27.56
CA ALA A 4 19.40 -21.81 -28.65
C ALA A 4 18.74 -20.42 -28.70
N ALA A 5 19.08 -19.66 -29.74
CA ALA A 5 18.47 -18.37 -30.05
C ALA A 5 17.03 -18.59 -30.51
N TRP A 6 16.07 -18.34 -29.62
CA TRP A 6 14.65 -18.22 -29.97
C TRP A 6 14.39 -16.84 -30.58
N THR A 7 14.81 -16.63 -31.82
CA THR A 7 14.29 -15.53 -32.62
C THR A 7 12.88 -15.90 -33.05
N LEU A 8 11.88 -15.45 -32.30
CA LEU A 8 10.46 -15.58 -32.65
C LEU A 8 10.14 -14.68 -33.86
N PRO A 9 9.80 -15.23 -35.05
CA PRO A 9 9.28 -14.44 -36.14
C PRO A 9 7.75 -14.34 -35.98
N ILE A 10 7.26 -13.55 -35.01
CA ILE A 10 5.81 -13.29 -34.84
C ILE A 10 5.33 -12.09 -35.67
N PHE A 11 6.14 -11.60 -36.61
CA PHE A 11 5.63 -10.77 -37.70
C PHE A 11 5.31 -11.64 -38.93
N LEU A 12 4.56 -12.73 -38.70
CA LEU A 12 3.77 -13.33 -39.77
C LEU A 12 2.80 -12.25 -40.26
N SER A 13 2.91 -11.91 -41.53
CA SER A 13 2.04 -11.04 -42.32
C SER A 13 0.63 -10.90 -41.75
N MET A 14 0.39 -9.89 -40.90
CA MET A 14 -0.98 -9.47 -40.60
C MET A 14 -1.59 -9.01 -41.91
N THR A 15 -2.64 -9.71 -42.36
CA THR A 15 -3.31 -9.31 -43.59
C THR A 15 -3.96 -7.95 -43.36
N ALA A 16 -4.14 -7.15 -44.43
CA ALA A 16 -4.83 -5.87 -44.32
C ALA A 16 -6.25 -6.02 -43.71
N ALA A 17 -6.86 -7.20 -43.88
CA ALA A 17 -8.13 -7.56 -43.26
C ALA A 17 -8.03 -7.66 -41.73
N ASP A 18 -6.97 -8.26 -41.18
CA ASP A 18 -6.78 -8.40 -39.72
C ASP A 18 -6.63 -7.02 -39.05
N ILE A 19 -5.87 -6.12 -39.70
CA ILE A 19 -5.70 -4.73 -39.24
C ILE A 19 -7.05 -4.00 -39.28
N LEU A 20 -7.86 -4.19 -40.34
CA LEU A 20 -9.17 -3.57 -40.47
C LEU A 20 -10.18 -4.10 -39.44
N ILE A 21 -10.15 -5.40 -39.13
CA ILE A 21 -11.01 -6.02 -38.10
C ILE A 21 -10.66 -5.45 -36.72
N ILE A 22 -9.37 -5.40 -36.37
CA ILE A 22 -8.90 -4.79 -35.12
C ILE A 22 -9.31 -3.32 -35.07
N TYR A 23 -9.14 -2.59 -36.17
CA TYR A 23 -9.54 -1.19 -36.27
C TYR A 23 -11.04 -0.98 -35.99
N LEU A 24 -11.89 -1.82 -36.58
CA LEU A 24 -13.33 -1.72 -36.43
C LEU A 24 -13.75 -2.12 -35.00
N ALA A 25 -13.13 -3.15 -34.43
CA ALA A 25 -13.43 -3.66 -33.09
C ALA A 25 -13.14 -2.62 -31.99
N PHE A 26 -12.02 -1.87 -32.10
CA PHE A 26 -11.65 -0.86 -31.11
C PHE A 26 -12.23 0.54 -31.41
N GLY A 27 -12.37 0.92 -32.69
CA GLY A 27 -12.85 2.25 -33.09
C GLY A 27 -14.37 2.43 -32.97
N ALA A 28 -15.16 1.37 -33.23
CA ALA A 28 -16.62 1.46 -33.25
C ALA A 28 -17.25 1.78 -31.88
N PRO A 29 -16.84 1.17 -30.75
CA PRO A 29 -17.40 1.50 -29.44
C PRO A 29 -17.15 2.96 -29.02
N ILE A 30 -15.98 3.51 -29.36
CA ILE A 30 -15.61 4.91 -29.06
C ILE A 30 -16.48 5.88 -29.86
N ALA A 31 -16.69 5.59 -31.14
CA ALA A 31 -17.54 6.40 -32.01
C ALA A 31 -19.01 6.38 -31.53
N VAL A 32 -19.53 5.21 -31.15
CA VAL A 32 -20.88 5.07 -30.59
C VAL A 32 -21.02 5.84 -29.27
N TYR A 33 -20.03 5.77 -28.38
CA TYR A 33 -20.03 6.52 -27.13
C TYR A 33 -20.10 8.04 -27.38
N LYS A 34 -19.30 8.56 -28.33
CA LYS A 34 -19.32 10.00 -28.70
C LYS A 34 -20.62 10.43 -29.37
N PHE A 35 -21.23 9.55 -30.15
CA PHE A 35 -22.56 9.79 -30.74
C PHE A 35 -23.63 9.92 -29.66
N LEU A 36 -23.59 9.07 -28.62
CA LEU A 36 -24.53 9.09 -27.51
C LEU A 36 -24.31 10.27 -26.54
N GLN A 37 -23.07 10.71 -26.35
CA GLN A 37 -22.73 11.83 -25.46
C GLN A 37 -23.25 13.18 -25.99
N ASN A 38 -23.33 13.37 -27.30
CA ASN A 38 -23.79 14.63 -27.93
C ASN A 38 -25.30 14.61 -28.27
N ARG A 39 -26.13 14.16 -27.32
CA ARG A 39 -27.56 13.92 -27.50
C ARG A 39 -28.43 15.16 -27.75
N ASP A 40 -27.85 16.36 -27.67
CA ASP A 40 -28.55 17.64 -27.89
C ASP A 40 -28.14 18.38 -29.17
N ALA A 41 -27.10 17.92 -29.88
CA ALA A 41 -26.64 18.59 -31.11
C ALA A 41 -27.53 18.27 -32.34
N ARG A 42 -27.48 19.05 -33.44
CA ARG A 42 -28.18 18.65 -34.68
C ARG A 42 -27.61 17.33 -35.22
N ILE A 43 -28.47 16.46 -35.75
CA ILE A 43 -28.12 15.10 -36.22
C ILE A 43 -26.92 15.11 -37.18
N VAL A 44 -26.89 16.04 -38.14
CA VAL A 44 -25.78 16.19 -39.10
C VAL A 44 -24.44 16.43 -38.39
N ARG A 45 -24.42 17.32 -37.39
CA ARG A 45 -23.22 17.60 -36.58
C ARG A 45 -22.78 16.38 -35.79
N ARG A 46 -23.72 15.57 -35.27
CA ARG A 46 -23.40 14.32 -34.57
C ARG A 46 -22.75 13.30 -35.49
N CYS A 47 -23.32 13.08 -36.68
CA CYS A 47 -22.76 12.16 -37.67
C CYS A 47 -21.34 12.59 -38.07
N LEU A 48 -21.13 13.89 -38.33
CA LEU A 48 -19.82 14.41 -38.73
C LEU A 48 -18.76 14.22 -37.63
N ILE A 49 -19.11 14.51 -36.37
CA ILE A 49 -18.22 14.27 -35.22
C ILE A 49 -17.93 12.79 -35.04
N THR A 50 -18.92 11.92 -35.27
CA THR A 50 -18.77 10.47 -35.13
C THR A 50 -17.84 9.90 -36.20
N VAL A 51 -18.02 10.31 -37.45
CA VAL A 51 -17.13 9.93 -38.57
C VAL A 51 -15.73 10.47 -38.35
N ALA A 52 -15.58 11.73 -37.94
CA ALA A 52 -14.27 12.30 -37.63
C ALA A 52 -13.59 11.56 -36.48
N THR A 53 -14.30 11.25 -35.39
CA THR A 53 -13.76 10.46 -34.29
C THR A 53 -13.35 9.06 -34.77
N PHE A 54 -14.17 8.41 -35.60
CA PHE A 54 -13.87 7.10 -36.15
C PHE A 54 -12.69 7.11 -37.13
N LEU A 55 -12.39 8.20 -37.82
CA LEU A 55 -11.23 8.30 -38.72
C LEU A 55 -9.94 8.71 -37.99
N PHE A 56 -10.05 9.53 -36.95
CA PHE A 56 -8.90 10.12 -36.26
C PHE A 56 -8.61 9.52 -34.88
N TRP A 57 -9.24 8.38 -34.52
CA TRP A 57 -9.00 7.77 -33.21
C TRP A 57 -7.59 7.19 -33.08
N ILE A 58 -6.94 6.70 -34.14
CA ILE A 58 -5.55 6.17 -34.04
C ILE A 58 -4.58 7.26 -33.56
N PRO A 59 -4.46 8.44 -34.21
CA PRO A 59 -3.61 9.52 -33.70
C PRO A 59 -3.95 9.92 -32.26
N ALA A 60 -5.24 9.96 -31.92
CA ALA A 60 -5.69 10.28 -30.57
C ALA A 60 -5.30 9.18 -29.56
N ALA A 61 -5.47 7.91 -29.91
CA ALA A 61 -5.10 6.76 -29.09
C ALA A 61 -3.59 6.62 -28.94
N VAL A 62 -2.81 6.91 -30.00
CA VAL A 62 -1.35 6.99 -29.92
C VAL A 62 -0.94 8.15 -29.03
N ASN A 63 -1.62 9.30 -29.09
CA ASN A 63 -1.33 10.43 -28.22
C ASN A 63 -1.68 10.10 -26.75
N ILE A 64 -2.82 9.48 -26.50
CA ILE A 64 -3.23 9.03 -25.17
C ILE A 64 -2.30 7.92 -24.67
N ALA A 65 -1.90 6.96 -25.50
CA ALA A 65 -0.96 5.91 -25.14
C ALA A 65 0.43 6.49 -24.89
N ARG A 66 0.87 7.49 -25.66
CA ARG A 66 2.11 8.22 -25.37
C ARG A 66 2.01 8.96 -24.05
N LEU A 67 0.90 9.65 -23.80
CA LEU A 67 0.62 10.32 -22.54
C LEU A 67 0.55 9.34 -21.38
N TYR A 68 -0.01 8.14 -21.58
CA TYR A 68 -0.17 7.11 -20.57
C TYR A 68 1.13 6.37 -20.31
N ILE A 69 1.90 6.04 -21.35
CA ILE A 69 3.25 5.47 -21.22
C ILE A 69 4.16 6.50 -20.58
N SER A 70 4.07 7.77 -20.98
CA SER A 70 4.77 8.83 -20.27
C SER A 70 4.27 8.95 -18.84
N ASN A 71 2.97 8.92 -18.55
CA ASN A 71 2.49 9.00 -17.16
C ASN A 71 2.74 7.74 -16.33
N ALA A 72 2.94 6.58 -16.93
CA ALA A 72 3.20 5.33 -16.23
C ALA A 72 4.70 5.18 -15.95
N TYR A 73 5.55 5.59 -16.90
CA TYR A 73 7.01 5.61 -16.71
C TYR A 73 7.51 6.85 -15.99
N PHE A 74 6.82 7.99 -16.15
CA PHE A 74 7.05 9.22 -15.38
C PHE A 74 6.00 9.39 -14.26
N GLY A 75 5.20 8.38 -13.93
CA GLY A 75 4.25 8.46 -12.80
C GLY A 75 4.97 8.65 -11.47
N ASP A 76 6.12 8.00 -11.34
CA ASP A 76 7.10 8.25 -10.28
C ASP A 76 7.86 9.57 -10.46
N SER A 77 7.69 10.28 -11.58
CA SER A 77 8.39 11.55 -11.91
C SER A 77 7.46 12.77 -12.07
N PHE A 78 6.13 12.58 -12.05
CA PHE A 78 5.10 13.64 -12.03
C PHE A 78 4.53 13.88 -10.63
N VAL A 79 4.88 13.04 -9.64
CA VAL A 79 5.27 13.63 -8.37
C VAL A 79 6.40 14.57 -8.77
N SER A 80 6.16 15.89 -8.75
CA SER A 80 7.27 16.84 -8.88
C SER A 80 8.41 16.29 -8.02
N PRO A 81 9.68 16.37 -8.44
CA PRO A 81 10.78 16.23 -7.51
C PRO A 81 10.64 17.37 -6.50
N VAL A 82 9.67 17.24 -5.60
CA VAL A 82 9.73 17.73 -4.25
C VAL A 82 10.96 17.00 -3.78
N ASP A 83 12.06 17.73 -3.73
CA ASP A 83 13.29 17.27 -3.12
C ASP A 83 12.86 16.52 -1.86
N PRO A 84 13.06 15.19 -1.79
CA PRO A 84 12.43 14.38 -0.77
C PRO A 84 12.78 15.01 0.56
N ASP A 85 11.76 15.52 1.25
CA ASP A 85 11.98 16.25 2.49
C ASP A 85 12.87 15.36 3.37
N ALA A 86 13.76 15.93 4.16
CA ALA A 86 14.63 15.14 5.04
C ALA A 86 13.84 14.14 5.92
N SER A 87 12.56 14.43 6.17
CA SER A 87 11.62 13.51 6.84
C SER A 87 11.22 12.28 6.02
N GLU A 88 11.10 12.40 4.69
CA GLU A 88 10.75 11.30 3.80
C GLU A 88 11.91 10.32 3.62
N ILE A 89 13.13 10.84 3.49
CA ILE A 89 14.36 10.01 3.48
C ILE A 89 14.44 9.20 4.78
N LEU A 90 14.27 9.88 5.93
CA LEU A 90 14.29 9.23 7.24
C LEU A 90 13.19 8.17 7.40
N ILE A 91 11.98 8.41 6.89
CA ILE A 91 10.90 7.41 6.88
C ILE A 91 11.28 6.22 6.01
N SER A 92 11.86 6.45 4.84
CA SER A 92 12.30 5.37 3.95
C SER A 92 13.39 4.51 4.58
N ASP A 93 14.35 5.12 5.26
CA ASP A 93 15.43 4.41 5.97
C ASP A 93 14.88 3.59 7.13
N LEU A 94 14.05 4.19 8.00
CA LEU A 94 13.41 3.48 9.11
C LEU A 94 12.52 2.33 8.63
N ARG A 95 11.83 2.51 7.50
CA ARG A 95 11.06 1.45 6.86
C ARG A 95 11.97 0.31 6.41
N ALA A 96 13.11 0.61 5.78
CA ALA A 96 14.07 -0.41 5.36
C ALA A 96 14.64 -1.19 6.55
N ASP A 97 14.96 -0.49 7.65
CA ASP A 97 15.45 -1.09 8.90
C ASP A 97 14.41 -2.03 9.53
N VAL A 98 13.15 -1.60 9.63
CA VAL A 98 12.08 -2.46 10.17
C VAL A 98 11.90 -3.70 9.31
N ARG A 99 11.90 -3.56 7.97
CA ARG A 99 11.77 -4.71 7.07
C ARG A 99 12.94 -5.68 7.21
N SER A 100 14.17 -5.19 7.26
CA SER A 100 15.36 -6.06 7.34
C SER A 100 15.38 -6.84 8.66
N GLU A 101 15.03 -6.20 9.77
CA GLU A 101 14.93 -6.84 11.07
C GLU A 101 13.79 -7.87 11.11
N LEU A 102 12.59 -7.54 10.62
CA LEU A 102 11.48 -8.50 10.59
C LEU A 102 11.78 -9.74 9.73
N VAL A 103 12.48 -9.57 8.61
CA VAL A 103 12.94 -10.68 7.77
C VAL A 103 13.99 -11.53 8.50
N ARG A 104 14.93 -10.88 9.21
CA ARG A 104 15.98 -11.56 9.98
C ARG A 104 15.40 -12.41 11.10
N LEU A 105 14.37 -11.92 11.78
CA LEU A 105 13.72 -12.61 12.90
C LEU A 105 12.90 -13.83 12.46
N GLY A 106 12.64 -13.99 11.16
CA GLY A 106 11.96 -15.16 10.61
C GLY A 106 10.65 -15.45 11.32
N ALA A 107 9.83 -14.42 11.55
CA ALA A 107 8.69 -14.40 12.47
C ALA A 107 7.51 -15.32 12.10
N GLY A 108 7.74 -16.50 11.50
CA GLY A 108 6.72 -17.44 11.04
C GLY A 108 5.85 -16.95 9.88
N VAL A 109 5.90 -15.65 9.58
CA VAL A 109 5.19 -14.97 8.52
C VAL A 109 6.06 -14.95 7.27
N GLY A 110 5.45 -15.21 6.11
CA GLY A 110 6.16 -15.17 4.84
C GLY A 110 6.85 -13.82 4.62
N MET A 111 8.08 -13.84 4.09
CA MET A 111 8.88 -12.64 3.80
C MET A 111 8.11 -11.58 2.98
N HIS A 112 7.22 -12.04 2.09
CA HIS A 112 6.35 -11.16 1.31
C HIS A 112 5.29 -10.47 2.16
N ASP A 113 4.65 -11.19 3.07
CA ASP A 113 3.57 -10.66 3.92
C ASP A 113 4.10 -9.62 4.91
N ALA A 114 5.29 -9.85 5.46
CA ALA A 114 5.94 -8.89 6.36
C ALA A 114 6.25 -7.57 5.64
N ARG A 115 6.79 -7.65 4.42
CA ARG A 115 7.08 -6.47 3.59
C ARG A 115 5.81 -5.74 3.21
N ASP A 116 4.79 -6.44 2.72
CA ASP A 116 3.53 -5.84 2.32
C ASP A 116 2.82 -5.15 3.50
N THR A 117 2.85 -5.76 4.68
CA THR A 117 2.26 -5.17 5.90
C THR A 117 2.94 -3.86 6.30
N VAL A 118 4.27 -3.83 6.31
CA VAL A 118 5.05 -2.60 6.61
C VAL A 118 4.75 -1.52 5.56
N ASP A 119 4.71 -1.90 4.29
CA ASP A 119 4.55 -0.98 3.16
C ASP A 119 3.17 -0.34 3.15
N ARG A 120 2.16 -1.18 3.37
CA ARG A 120 0.77 -0.76 3.50
C ARG A 120 0.59 0.18 4.68
N TYR A 121 1.13 -0.15 5.85
CA TYR A 121 1.05 0.73 7.03
C TYR A 121 1.73 2.08 6.76
N VAL A 122 3.00 2.09 6.35
CA VAL A 122 3.75 3.34 6.10
C VAL A 122 3.10 4.17 5.00
N GLY A 123 2.66 3.52 3.91
CA GLY A 123 2.00 4.19 2.79
C GLY A 123 0.69 4.86 3.21
N LEU A 124 -0.15 4.16 3.99
CA LEU A 124 -1.42 4.71 4.50
C LEU A 124 -1.21 5.83 5.52
N ALA A 125 -0.28 5.65 6.46
CA ALA A 125 0.07 6.66 7.46
C ALA A 125 0.59 7.94 6.78
N SER A 126 1.48 7.78 5.80
CA SER A 126 2.03 8.90 5.03
C SER A 126 0.95 9.59 4.20
N ALA A 127 0.06 8.83 3.55
CA ALA A 127 -1.05 9.38 2.78
C ALA A 127 -2.02 10.20 3.64
N ILE A 128 -2.29 9.77 4.88
CA ILE A 128 -3.13 10.53 5.83
C ILE A 128 -2.40 11.78 6.30
N ARG A 129 -1.11 11.66 6.65
CA ARG A 129 -0.29 12.81 7.08
C ARG A 129 -0.18 13.87 5.98
N ASN A 130 -0.03 13.44 4.73
CA ASN A 130 0.14 14.29 3.56
C ASN A 130 -1.19 14.67 2.87
N ASP A 131 -2.35 14.38 3.47
CA ASP A 131 -3.67 14.87 3.02
C ASP A 131 -3.79 16.39 3.27
N VAL A 132 -2.86 17.15 2.68
CA VAL A 132 -2.88 18.59 2.64
C VAL A 132 -3.93 19.00 1.61
N PRO A 133 -4.81 19.98 1.91
CA PRO A 133 -5.71 20.56 0.93
C PRO A 133 -4.90 21.38 -0.08
N LEU A 134 -4.19 20.71 -0.99
CA LEU A 134 -3.60 21.31 -2.16
C LEU A 134 -4.75 21.81 -3.03
N GLY A 135 -5.06 23.10 -2.94
CA GLY A 135 -5.94 23.76 -3.89
C GLY A 135 -5.37 23.55 -5.30
N GLY A 136 -6.20 23.03 -6.21
CA GLY A 136 -5.76 22.65 -7.56
C GLY A 136 -5.60 21.14 -7.79
N SER A 137 -6.17 20.28 -6.93
CA SER A 137 -6.09 18.83 -7.15
C SER A 137 -6.74 18.41 -8.49
N ALA A 138 -6.20 17.38 -9.15
CA ALA A 138 -6.75 16.83 -10.40
C ALA A 138 -8.25 16.44 -10.32
N HIS A 139 -8.80 16.31 -9.11
CA HIS A 139 -10.23 16.11 -8.89
C HIS A 139 -11.07 17.35 -9.17
N GLU A 140 -10.53 18.56 -8.99
CA GLU A 140 -11.20 19.82 -9.37
C GLU A 140 -11.49 19.81 -10.88
N ASN A 141 -10.50 19.40 -11.69
CA ASN A 141 -10.64 19.27 -13.14
C ASN A 141 -11.71 18.26 -13.56
N LEU A 142 -11.92 17.18 -12.79
CA LEU A 142 -12.92 16.14 -13.10
C LEU A 142 -14.35 16.65 -12.91
N PHE A 143 -14.59 17.42 -11.85
CA PHE A 143 -15.92 18.00 -11.59
C PHE A 143 -16.18 19.26 -12.41
N GLU A 144 -15.13 20.02 -12.75
CA GLU A 144 -15.20 21.11 -13.71
C GLU A 144 -15.58 20.58 -15.11
N ALA A 145 -14.93 19.51 -15.58
CA ALA A 145 -15.24 18.87 -16.86
C ALA A 145 -16.67 18.31 -16.92
N ALA A 146 -17.28 17.99 -15.77
CA ALA A 146 -18.67 17.54 -15.69
C ALA A 146 -19.69 18.69 -15.81
N GLY A 147 -19.25 19.95 -15.93
CA GLY A 147 -20.09 21.11 -16.21
C GLY A 147 -21.05 21.51 -15.09
N ARG A 148 -20.77 21.13 -13.83
CA ARG A 148 -21.64 21.48 -12.69
C ARG A 148 -21.23 22.82 -12.09
N ALA A 149 -22.21 23.70 -11.87
CA ALA A 149 -22.00 25.03 -11.27
C ALA A 149 -21.41 24.96 -9.84
N GLU A 150 -21.65 23.88 -9.11
CA GLU A 150 -21.19 23.67 -7.73
C GLU A 150 -20.15 22.53 -7.61
N PHE A 151 -19.15 22.52 -8.49
CA PHE A 151 -18.11 21.47 -8.49
C PHE A 151 -17.34 21.37 -7.15
N GLY A 152 -17.16 22.48 -6.44
CA GLY A 152 -16.44 22.52 -5.16
C GLY A 152 -17.07 21.65 -4.06
N LEU A 153 -18.40 21.55 -4.01
CA LEU A 153 -19.08 20.68 -3.04
C LEU A 153 -18.80 19.20 -3.34
N GLY A 154 -18.83 18.82 -4.62
CA GLY A 154 -18.52 17.46 -5.07
C GLY A 154 -17.10 17.04 -4.70
N VAL A 155 -16.11 17.89 -4.96
CA VAL A 155 -14.71 17.67 -4.58
C VAL A 155 -14.59 17.46 -3.06
N ARG A 156 -15.24 18.33 -2.27
CA ARG A 156 -15.22 18.22 -0.80
C ARG A 156 -15.83 16.91 -0.30
N CYS A 157 -16.98 16.50 -0.84
CA CYS A 157 -17.64 15.25 -0.46
C CYS A 157 -16.80 14.02 -0.81
N VAL A 158 -16.20 13.98 -2.01
CA VAL A 158 -15.29 12.88 -2.40
C VAL A 158 -14.08 12.83 -1.51
N ARG A 159 -13.46 13.97 -1.18
CA ARG A 159 -12.33 14.04 -0.26
C ARG A 159 -12.68 13.49 1.11
N ILE A 160 -13.80 13.90 1.71
CA ILE A 160 -14.25 13.39 3.01
C ILE A 160 -14.43 11.87 2.96
N ARG A 161 -15.09 11.35 1.92
CA ARG A 161 -15.29 9.91 1.75
C ARG A 161 -13.98 9.15 1.58
N ASN A 162 -13.05 9.68 0.79
CA ASN A 162 -11.74 9.07 0.57
C ASN A 162 -10.91 9.06 1.85
N ARG A 163 -10.91 10.17 2.59
CA ARG A 163 -10.26 10.26 3.89
C ARG A 163 -10.80 9.23 4.88
N GLN A 164 -12.12 9.12 5.03
CA GLN A 164 -12.74 8.08 5.88
C GLN A 164 -12.39 6.66 5.44
N ARG A 165 -12.16 6.44 4.14
CA ARG A 165 -11.71 5.14 3.61
C ARG A 165 -10.25 4.89 3.96
N LEU A 166 -9.38 5.88 3.78
CA LEU A 166 -7.97 5.82 4.16
C LEU A 166 -7.81 5.56 5.65
N GLU A 167 -8.54 6.29 6.50
CA GLU A 167 -8.52 6.11 7.97
C GLU A 167 -8.90 4.67 8.37
N ARG A 168 -9.96 4.10 7.78
CA ARG A 168 -10.35 2.70 8.05
C ARG A 168 -9.27 1.69 7.65
N HIS A 169 -8.70 1.84 6.45
CA HIS A 169 -7.61 0.96 6.02
C HIS A 169 -6.36 1.15 6.87
N HIS A 170 -6.09 2.38 7.31
CA HIS A 170 -4.96 2.67 8.18
C HIS A 170 -5.09 1.98 9.54
N ILE A 171 -6.26 2.07 10.19
CA ILE A 171 -6.55 1.36 11.45
C ILE A 171 -6.34 -0.14 11.29
N GLN A 172 -6.86 -0.73 10.19
CA GLN A 172 -6.65 -2.15 9.91
C GLN A 172 -5.17 -2.49 9.72
N SER A 173 -4.45 -1.73 8.89
CA SER A 173 -3.02 -1.96 8.64
C SER A 173 -2.15 -1.81 9.90
N ARG A 174 -2.54 -0.91 10.81
CA ARG A 174 -1.88 -0.72 12.11
C ARG A 174 -2.04 -1.95 13.00
N ALA A 175 -3.26 -2.49 13.08
CA ALA A 175 -3.52 -3.71 13.84
C ALA A 175 -2.76 -4.91 13.26
N GLU A 176 -2.72 -5.05 11.92
CA GLU A 176 -1.94 -6.08 11.23
C GLU A 176 -0.44 -5.92 11.52
N PHE A 177 0.08 -4.69 11.50
CA PHE A 177 1.49 -4.41 11.76
C PHE A 177 1.87 -4.63 13.24
N LEU A 178 1.03 -4.23 14.19
CA LEU A 178 1.23 -4.52 15.62
C LEU A 178 1.24 -6.02 15.89
N LYS A 179 0.33 -6.77 15.25
CA LYS A 179 0.31 -8.22 15.36
C LYS A 179 1.62 -8.83 14.84
N LEU A 180 2.09 -8.38 13.68
CA LEU A 180 3.37 -8.82 13.11
C LEU A 180 4.55 -8.54 14.06
N LEU A 181 4.58 -7.37 14.71
CA LEU A 181 5.59 -7.03 15.70
C LEU A 181 5.47 -7.87 16.98
N ALA A 182 4.25 -8.15 17.44
CA ALA A 182 4.01 -9.00 18.60
C ALA A 182 4.45 -10.45 18.36
N ASP A 183 4.16 -11.00 17.17
CA ASP A 183 4.60 -12.32 16.76
C ASP A 183 6.14 -12.40 16.70
N ALA A 184 6.80 -11.33 16.24
CA ALA A 184 8.26 -11.23 16.24
C ALA A 184 8.86 -11.01 17.65
N ALA A 185 8.12 -10.36 18.56
CA ALA A 185 8.58 -9.99 19.90
C ALA A 185 8.92 -11.20 20.80
N GLY A 186 8.39 -12.38 20.49
CA GLY A 186 8.74 -13.62 21.19
C GLY A 186 10.21 -14.04 21.06
N SER A 187 10.96 -13.42 20.14
CA SER A 187 12.41 -13.63 20.00
C SER A 187 13.22 -12.63 20.84
N ASN A 188 14.34 -13.06 21.41
CA ASN A 188 15.23 -12.17 22.17
C ASN A 188 15.85 -11.07 21.29
N GLU A 189 15.92 -11.29 19.99
CA GLU A 189 16.55 -10.40 19.02
C GLU A 189 15.61 -9.29 18.50
N SER A 190 14.35 -9.27 18.94
CA SER A 190 13.30 -8.35 18.47
C SER A 190 13.45 -6.89 18.91
N ASP A 191 14.33 -6.59 19.85
CA ASP A 191 14.50 -5.25 20.41
C ASP A 191 14.88 -4.20 19.35
N ALA A 192 15.67 -4.59 18.35
CA ALA A 192 16.04 -3.71 17.24
C ALA A 192 14.82 -3.34 16.39
N ALA A 193 14.02 -4.35 16.00
CA ALA A 193 12.79 -4.16 15.22
C ALA A 193 11.80 -3.24 15.94
N LEU A 194 11.56 -3.47 17.23
CA LEU A 194 10.64 -2.66 18.04
C LEU A 194 11.13 -1.21 18.19
N LYS A 195 12.43 -0.98 18.41
CA LYS A 195 13.01 0.37 18.47
C LYS A 195 12.86 1.11 17.14
N SER A 196 13.12 0.45 16.01
CA SER A 196 12.94 1.04 14.68
C SER A 196 11.47 1.32 14.38
N ALA A 197 10.56 0.41 14.74
CA ALA A 197 9.12 0.61 14.59
C ALA A 197 8.60 1.79 15.44
N LEU A 198 9.10 1.96 16.66
CA LEU A 198 8.75 3.07 17.54
C LEU A 198 9.23 4.43 16.98
N LYS A 199 10.45 4.47 16.43
CA LYS A 199 10.97 5.65 15.71
C LYS A 199 10.12 5.96 14.47
N LEU A 200 9.74 4.93 13.72
CA LEU A 200 8.91 5.06 12.52
C LEU A 200 7.52 5.62 12.86
N ALA A 201 6.85 5.07 13.87
CA ALA A 201 5.55 5.58 14.34
C ALA A 201 5.62 7.05 14.76
N ARG A 202 6.68 7.44 15.48
CA ARG A 202 6.93 8.84 15.87
C ARG A 202 7.10 9.76 14.65
N GLN A 203 7.85 9.34 13.64
CA GLN A 203 8.06 10.15 12.42
C GLN A 203 6.79 10.26 11.56
N LEU A 204 5.92 9.25 11.62
CA LEU A 204 4.62 9.28 10.95
C LEU A 204 3.58 10.10 11.73
N GLY A 205 3.83 10.42 13.00
CA GLY A 205 2.87 11.09 13.87
C GLY A 205 1.72 10.19 14.34
N ASP A 206 1.89 8.86 14.25
CA ASP A 206 0.88 7.89 14.69
C ASP A 206 1.06 7.56 16.18
N THR A 207 0.30 8.25 17.02
CA THR A 207 0.38 8.12 18.49
C THR A 207 -0.11 6.76 18.97
N GLU A 208 -1.17 6.19 18.37
CA GLU A 208 -1.69 4.90 18.83
C GLU A 208 -0.75 3.75 18.43
N MET A 209 -0.11 3.82 17.26
CA MET A 209 0.95 2.88 16.92
C MET A 209 2.14 3.02 17.87
N PHE A 210 2.54 4.25 18.17
CA PHE A 210 3.64 4.52 19.11
C PHE A 210 3.35 3.91 20.49
N ASP A 211 2.15 4.11 21.02
CA ASP A 211 1.71 3.54 22.29
C ASP A 211 1.66 2.01 22.22
N GLY A 212 1.09 1.43 21.15
CA GLY A 212 1.03 -0.01 20.96
C GLY A 212 2.40 -0.69 20.91
N VAL A 213 3.39 -0.09 20.23
CA VAL A 213 4.78 -0.61 20.22
C VAL A 213 5.42 -0.47 21.59
N ARG A 214 5.20 0.66 22.29
CA ARG A 214 5.73 0.87 23.64
C ARG A 214 5.20 -0.19 24.59
N ASP A 215 3.90 -0.51 24.52
CA ASP A 215 3.27 -1.50 25.38
C ASP A 215 3.82 -2.91 25.12
N LEU A 216 4.13 -3.26 23.87
CA LEU A 216 4.85 -4.50 23.53
C LEU A 216 6.25 -4.55 24.16
N MET A 217 6.98 -3.43 24.15
CA MET A 217 8.31 -3.35 24.77
C MET A 217 8.26 -3.49 26.29
N THR A 218 7.26 -2.88 26.96
CA THR A 218 7.12 -2.97 28.42
C THR A 218 6.59 -4.33 28.87
N GLY A 219 5.66 -4.95 28.12
CA GLY A 219 5.16 -6.29 28.42
C GLY A 219 6.27 -7.34 28.43
N LYS A 220 7.26 -7.20 27.54
CA LYS A 220 8.46 -8.07 27.52
C LYS A 220 9.28 -7.96 28.81
N ALA A 221 9.40 -6.75 29.38
CA ALA A 221 10.15 -6.54 30.62
C ALA A 221 9.48 -7.18 31.85
N GLU A 222 8.15 -7.27 31.86
CA GLU A 222 7.41 -7.92 32.95
C GLU A 222 7.53 -9.45 32.90
N VAL A 223 7.39 -10.06 31.72
CA VAL A 223 7.52 -11.52 31.53
C VAL A 223 8.92 -12.03 31.96
N TRP A 224 9.98 -11.31 31.57
CA TRP A 224 11.35 -11.65 31.96
C TRP A 224 11.62 -11.52 33.47
N ASN A 225 10.97 -10.57 34.14
CA ASN A 225 11.08 -10.42 35.60
C ASN A 225 10.33 -11.51 36.37
N SER A 226 9.31 -12.14 35.77
CA SER A 226 8.62 -13.29 36.39
C SER A 226 9.38 -14.60 36.25
N GLU A 227 9.98 -14.89 35.09
CA GLU A 227 10.72 -16.14 34.87
C GLU A 227 12.01 -16.20 35.70
N SER A 228 12.75 -15.09 35.81
CA SER A 228 13.95 -15.02 36.66
C SER A 228 13.63 -15.24 38.15
N LYS A 229 12.47 -14.79 38.63
CA LYS A 229 12.02 -15.06 40.01
C LYS A 229 11.64 -16.52 40.23
N GLN A 230 10.99 -17.18 39.27
CA GLN A 230 10.70 -18.61 39.36
C GLN A 230 11.97 -19.47 39.35
N HIS A 231 12.95 -19.14 38.50
CA HIS A 231 14.20 -19.89 38.44
C HIS A 231 15.08 -19.69 39.70
N SER A 232 14.99 -18.51 40.32
CA SER A 232 15.68 -18.23 41.60
C SER A 232 15.03 -18.93 42.79
N GLN A 233 13.73 -19.26 42.71
CA GLN A 233 13.03 -19.99 43.77
C GLN A 233 13.19 -21.51 43.67
N SER A 234 13.46 -22.07 42.49
CA SER A 234 13.67 -23.52 42.32
C SER A 234 15.04 -24.02 42.79
N LEU A 235 16.01 -23.14 43.03
CA LEU A 235 17.36 -23.53 43.46
C LEU A 235 17.57 -23.55 44.99
N ASN A 236 16.54 -23.26 45.79
CA ASN A 236 16.65 -23.22 47.25
C ASN A 236 15.67 -24.13 48.00
N VAL A 237 15.04 -25.09 47.30
CA VAL A 237 14.25 -26.13 47.97
C VAL A 237 15.17 -27.29 48.32
N ILE A 238 15.78 -27.21 49.50
CA ILE A 238 16.34 -28.39 50.17
C ILE A 238 15.17 -29.37 50.35
N PRO A 239 15.26 -30.61 49.84
CA PRO A 239 14.20 -31.59 50.04
C PRO A 239 14.08 -31.88 51.55
N VAL A 240 12.99 -31.43 52.15
CA VAL A 240 12.60 -31.86 53.49
C VAL A 240 12.14 -33.31 53.35
N ILE A 241 13.02 -34.24 53.69
CA ILE A 241 12.71 -35.66 53.80
C ILE A 241 11.76 -35.80 55.00
N ALA A 242 10.46 -35.84 54.74
CA ALA A 242 9.46 -36.19 55.74
C ALA A 242 9.53 -37.71 55.96
N ALA A 243 10.23 -38.13 57.01
CA ALA A 243 10.18 -39.48 57.53
C ALA A 243 8.81 -39.72 58.18
N THR A 244 7.89 -40.36 57.46
CA THR A 244 6.64 -40.86 58.06
C THR A 244 6.95 -42.15 58.83
N GLY A 245 7.14 -42.01 60.15
CA GLY A 245 7.14 -43.13 61.08
C GLY A 245 5.73 -43.71 61.20
N SER A 246 5.52 -44.89 60.61
CA SER A 246 4.33 -45.70 60.83
C SER A 246 4.49 -46.48 62.14
N LEU A 247 3.96 -45.92 63.23
CA LEU A 247 3.68 -46.63 64.47
C LEU A 247 2.21 -47.05 64.41
N ASN A 248 1.96 -48.35 64.28
CA ASN A 248 0.71 -48.93 64.77
C ASN A 248 1.03 -50.27 65.43
N SER A 249 0.90 -50.24 66.75
CA SER A 249 0.73 -51.35 67.67
C SER A 249 -0.75 -51.68 67.78
N ASP A 250 -1.01 -52.97 68.03
CA ASP A 250 -2.25 -53.65 68.41
C ASP A 250 -3.18 -54.16 67.30
#